data_AF-A0A975G398-F1
#
_entry.id   AF-A0A975G398-F1
#
_cell.length_a   1.000
_cell.length_b   1.000
_cell.length_c   1.000
_cell.angle_alpha   90.00
_cell.angle_beta   90.00
_cell.angle_gamma   90.00
#
_symmetry.space_group_name_H-M   'P 1'
#
loop_
_entity.id
_entity.type
_entity.pdbx_description
1 polymer ?
#
loop_
_entity_poly.entity_id
_entity_poly.type
_entity_poly.pdbx_seq_one_letter_code
_entity_poly.pdbx_strand_id
1 'polypeptide(L)'
;MPSETVHILQAYVAGRGQSLKAEPQVGCKTAEEARRKAERLAPLRLGVVAFSVTADVEMGDYDEHPLILFKSGRLPPPWDED
;
A
#
# COMPACT_ATOMS: atom_id res chain seq x y z
N MET A 1 2.75 13.04 -21.64
CA MET A 1 1.70 13.09 -20.60
C MET A 1 2.40 13.04 -19.26
N PRO A 2 2.11 13.97 -18.32
CA PRO A 2 2.76 13.99 -17.01
C PRO A 2 2.15 12.92 -16.11
N SER A 3 2.73 11.73 -16.12
CA SER A 3 2.38 10.66 -15.17
C SER A 3 3.08 10.92 -13.83
N GLU A 4 2.33 11.09 -12.75
CA GLU A 4 2.94 11.21 -11.41
C GLU A 4 2.91 9.83 -10.73
N THR A 5 4.09 9.31 -10.39
CA THR A 5 4.20 8.08 -9.61
C THR A 5 4.24 8.40 -8.14
N VAL A 6 3.25 7.92 -7.39
CA VAL A 6 3.17 8.04 -5.94
C VAL A 6 3.47 6.71 -5.28
N HIS A 7 4.23 6.73 -4.20
CA HIS A 7 4.54 5.54 -3.41
C HIS A 7 3.74 5.60 -2.11
N ILE A 8 2.94 4.58 -1.84
CA ILE A 8 2.01 4.55 -0.71
C ILE A 8 2.32 3.33 0.14
N LEU A 9 2.40 3.57 1.45
CA LEU A 9 2.39 2.53 2.47
C LEU A 9 1.02 2.52 3.15
N GLN A 10 0.39 1.35 3.15
CA GLN A 10 -0.83 1.06 3.87
C GLN A 10 -0.57 -0.03 4.92
N ALA A 11 -0.81 0.30 6.19
CA ALA A 11 -0.75 -0.66 7.29
C ALA A 11 -2.15 -1.03 7.77
N TYR A 12 -2.29 -2.23 8.33
CA TYR A 12 -3.53 -2.78 8.84
C TYR A 12 -3.33 -3.30 10.27
N VAL A 13 -4.28 -2.94 11.14
CA VAL A 13 -4.32 -3.33 12.55
C VAL A 13 -5.59 -4.10 12.87
N ALA A 14 -5.65 -4.67 14.08
CA ALA A 14 -6.86 -5.26 14.61
C ALA A 14 -7.96 -4.20 14.69
N GLY A 15 -9.04 -4.41 13.95
CA GLY A 15 -10.27 -3.63 14.03
C GLY A 15 -11.21 -4.20 15.10
N ARG A 16 -12.48 -3.80 15.02
CA ARG A 16 -13.52 -4.35 15.90
C ARG A 16 -13.77 -5.82 15.53
N GLY A 17 -13.62 -6.73 16.49
CA GLY A 17 -13.80 -8.16 16.27
C GLY A 17 -12.65 -8.76 15.43
N GLN A 18 -13.01 -9.49 14.37
CA GLN A 18 -12.05 -10.16 13.47
C GLN A 18 -11.69 -9.33 12.22
N SER A 19 -12.17 -8.08 12.15
CA SER A 19 -11.97 -7.18 11.02
C SER A 19 -10.57 -6.56 11.04
N LEU A 20 -10.03 -6.29 9.85
CA LEU A 20 -8.83 -5.47 9.68
C LEU A 20 -9.23 -4.00 9.59
N LYS A 21 -8.49 -3.14 10.29
CA LYS A 21 -8.63 -1.69 10.21
C LYS A 21 -7.43 -1.11 9.50
N ALA A 22 -7.67 -0.39 8.41
CA ALA A 22 -6.65 0.40 7.73
C ALA A 22 -6.19 1.57 8.61
N GLU A 23 -4.89 1.74 8.72
CA GLU A 23 -4.26 2.92 9.29
C GLU A 23 -4.15 4.06 8.26
N PRO A 24 -3.80 5.29 8.70
CA PRO A 24 -3.51 6.38 7.79
C PRO A 24 -2.46 5.99 6.75
N GLN A 25 -2.77 6.23 5.48
CA GLN A 25 -1.83 6.02 4.38
C GLN A 25 -0.62 6.94 4.54
N VAL A 26 0.57 6.38 4.29
CA VAL A 26 1.81 7.14 4.34
C VAL A 26 2.36 7.27 2.92
N GLY A 27 2.29 8.48 2.39
CA GLY A 27 2.97 8.84 1.15
C GLY A 27 4.49 8.86 1.34
N CYS A 28 5.21 8.21 0.43
CA CYS A 28 6.66 8.14 0.41
C CYS A 28 7.19 8.76 -0.88
N LYS A 29 8.37 9.38 -0.80
CA LYS A 29 9.00 10.02 -1.97
C LYS A 29 9.61 9.02 -2.95
N THR A 30 9.96 7.83 -2.47
CA THR A 30 10.61 6.78 -3.26
C THR A 30 10.04 5.40 -2.91
N ALA A 31 10.12 4.47 -3.86
CA ALA A 31 9.72 3.07 -3.67
C ALA A 31 10.53 2.39 -2.55
N GLU A 32 11.83 2.65 -2.47
CA GLU A 32 12.71 2.08 -1.46
C GLU A 32 12.33 2.54 -0.05
N GLU A 33 11.95 3.82 0.11
CA GLU A 33 11.47 4.34 1.40
C GLU A 33 10.16 3.68 1.83
N ALA A 34 9.21 3.52 0.90
CA ALA A 34 7.94 2.83 1.18
C ALA A 34 8.18 1.39 1.62
N ARG A 35 9.05 0.67 0.91
CA ARG A 35 9.42 -0.71 1.22
C ARG A 35 10.11 -0.83 2.59
N ARG A 36 11.14 0.00 2.88
CA ARG A 36 11.83 -0.04 4.18
C ARG A 36 10.89 0.21 5.35
N LYS A 37 9.95 1.16 5.20
CA LYS A 37 8.92 1.41 6.22
C LYS A 37 7.99 0.20 6.39
N ALA A 38 7.61 -0.44 5.28
CA ALA A 38 6.77 -1.63 5.30
C ALA A 38 7.45 -2.80 6.01
N GLU A 39 8.71 -3.09 5.67
CA GLU A 39 9.51 -4.15 6.32
C GLU A 39 9.63 -3.91 7.83
N ARG A 40 9.83 -2.66 8.25
CA ARG A 40 9.88 -2.29 9.68
C ARG A 40 8.53 -2.47 10.39
N LEU A 41 7.41 -2.25 9.69
CA LEU A 41 6.07 -2.38 10.25
C LEU A 41 5.51 -3.80 10.16
N ALA A 42 6.05 -4.64 9.27
CA ALA A 42 5.63 -6.03 9.08
C ALA A 42 5.54 -6.84 10.40
N PRO A 43 6.52 -6.80 11.31
CA PRO A 43 6.41 -7.51 12.59
C PRO A 43 5.51 -6.80 13.62
N LEU A 44 5.13 -5.54 13.38
CA LEU A 44 4.37 -4.72 14.34
C LEU A 44 2.87 -4.66 14.02
N ARG A 45 2.47 -5.03 12.79
CA ARG A 45 1.12 -4.86 12.26
C ARG A 45 0.54 -6.20 11.84
N LEU A 46 -0.79 -6.28 11.78
CA LEU A 46 -1.44 -7.50 11.30
C LEU A 46 -1.23 -7.69 9.80
N GLY A 47 -1.19 -6.59 9.05
CA GLY A 47 -0.86 -6.59 7.64
C GLY A 47 -0.20 -5.27 7.23
N VAL A 48 0.67 -5.31 6.23
CA VAL A 48 1.26 -4.12 5.63
C VAL A 48 1.46 -4.34 4.14
N VAL A 49 1.18 -3.31 3.35
CA VAL A 49 1.42 -3.29 1.91
C VAL A 49 2.04 -1.96 1.52
N ALA A 50 3.13 -2.02 0.76
CA ALA A 50 3.71 -0.89 0.06
C ALA A 50 3.50 -1.10 -1.43
N PHE A 51 2.97 -0.09 -2.10
CA PHE A 51 2.69 -0.15 -3.52
C PHE A 51 2.97 1.21 -4.17
N SER A 52 3.25 1.19 -5.47
CA SER A 52 3.35 2.39 -6.29
C SER A 52 2.16 2.48 -7.21
N VAL A 53 1.58 3.66 -7.31
CA VAL A 53 0.52 3.96 -8.26
C VAL A 53 1.03 5.06 -9.17
N THR A 54 0.88 4.86 -10.47
CA THR A 54 1.10 5.91 -11.45
C THR A 54 -0.27 6.51 -11.76
N ALA A 55 -0.48 7.76 -11.36
CA ALA A 55 -1.70 8.48 -11.68
C ALA A 55 -1.46 9.30 -12.96
N ASP A 56 -2.20 9.00 -14.02
CA ASP A 56 -2.30 9.88 -15.16
C ASP A 56 -3.34 10.97 -14.84
N VAL A 57 -2.85 12.18 -14.61
CA VAL A 57 -3.67 13.32 -14.16
C VAL A 57 -4.65 13.82 -15.23
N GLU A 58 -4.54 13.37 -16.50
CA GLU A 58 -5.41 13.81 -17.59
C GLU A 58 -6.62 12.90 -17.84
N MET A 59 -6.53 11.60 -17.56
CA MET A 59 -7.54 10.63 -18.03
C MET A 59 -8.59 10.23 -16.97
N GLY A 60 -8.34 10.46 -15.68
CA GLY A 60 -9.26 10.03 -14.62
C GLY A 60 -9.36 8.51 -14.44
N ASP A 61 -8.59 7.75 -15.23
CA ASP A 61 -8.32 6.32 -15.07
C ASP A 61 -7.01 6.18 -14.29
N TYR A 62 -7.11 5.61 -13.09
CA TYR A 62 -5.95 5.15 -12.34
C TYR A 62 -5.46 3.87 -13.02
N ASP A 63 -4.15 3.74 -13.27
CA ASP A 63 -3.56 2.47 -13.71
C ASP A 63 -4.13 1.32 -12.86
N GLU A 64 -4.81 0.37 -13.51
CA GLU A 64 -5.58 -0.71 -12.86
C GLU A 64 -4.67 -1.70 -12.10
N HIS A 65 -3.35 -1.53 -12.21
CA HIS A 65 -2.33 -2.42 -11.67
C HIS A 65 -1.32 -1.66 -10.80
N PRO A 66 -1.62 -1.37 -9.53
CA PRO A 66 -0.63 -0.83 -8.60
C PRO A 66 0.55 -1.79 -8.46
N LEU A 67 1.77 -1.26 -8.60
CA LEU A 67 2.99 -2.06 -8.45
C LEU A 67 3.22 -2.35 -6.96
N ILE A 68 2.93 -3.58 -6.53
CA ILE A 68 3.24 -4.03 -5.17
C ILE A 68 4.76 -4.09 -4.98
N LEU A 69 5.27 -3.24 -4.09
CA LEU A 69 6.69 -3.20 -3.72
C LEU A 69 7.00 -4.19 -2.59
N PHE A 70 6.06 -4.34 -1.66
CA PHE A 70 6.17 -5.24 -0.52
C PHE A 70 4.79 -5.52 0.07
N LYS A 71 4.51 -6.76 0.46
CA LYS A 71 3.32 -7.12 1.21
C LYS A 71 3.66 -8.16 2.28
N SER A 72 3.07 -8.05 3.47
CA SER A 72 3.30 -8.98 4.58
C SER A 72 2.12 -9.01 5.54
N GLY A 73 1.88 -10.19 6.12
CA GLY A 73 0.80 -10.42 7.07
C GLY A 73 -0.56 -10.62 6.41
N ARG A 74 -1.63 -10.45 7.18
CA ARG A 74 -3.02 -10.58 6.73
C ARG A 74 -3.49 -9.28 6.11
N LEU A 75 -3.76 -9.30 4.82
CA LEU A 75 -4.26 -8.14 4.08
C LEU A 75 -5.72 -8.38 3.64
N PRO A 76 -6.54 -7.33 3.52
CA PRO A 76 -7.85 -7.47 2.88
C PRO A 76 -7.67 -7.56 1.35
N PRO A 77 -8.62 -8.19 0.61
CA PRO A 77 -8.74 -8.02 -0.83
C PRO A 77 -8.79 -6.52 -1.20
N PRO A 78 -8.17 -6.08 -2.31
CA PRO A 78 -7.53 -6.87 -3.38
C PRO A 78 -6.03 -7.21 -3.15
N TRP A 79 -5.44 -6.90 -2.00
CA TRP A 79 -3.99 -7.11 -1.79
C TRP A 79 -3.60 -8.57 -1.53
N ASP A 80 -4.59 -9.37 -1.14
CA ASP A 80 -4.51 -10.79 -0.75
C ASP A 80 -5.25 -11.68 -1.76
N GLU A 81 -5.12 -11.38 -3.05
CA GLU A 81 -5.58 -12.27 -4.13
C GLU A 81 -4.43 -13.27 -4.43
N ASP A 82 -4.69 -14.55 -4.16
CA ASP A 82 -3.82 -15.72 -4.43
C ASP A 82 -3.89 -16.14 -5.90
#